data_AF-A0A937PEQ3-F1
#
_entry.id   AF-A0A937PEQ3-F1
#
_cell.length_a   1.000
_cell.length_b   1.000
_cell.length_c   1.000
_cell.angle_alpha   90.00
_cell.angle_beta   90.00
_cell.angle_gamma   90.00
#
_symmetry.space_group_name_H-M   'P 1'
#
loop_
_entity.id
_entity.type
_entity.pdbx_description
1 polymer ?
#
loop_
_entity_poly.entity_id
_entity_poly.type
_entity_poly.pdbx_seq_one_letter_code
_entity_poly.pdbx_strand_id
1 'polypeptide(L)'
;MKTWFKKFGIGILLGLAVIFLSAWLAYTIAILKSDPQLASAYVAVGTLILALVTALLALFTWLSIRSGEEREERNREERLLKEIIEWAQDIAGCNMTVNPESVTQIAGSQGEREYHHAVLCEFANRLQAIRGKSLYAKSITSSEAFKQYENLNISVADLIKKLEAYIKSILGCTDILYRNGKSSDLRKEIDKSGNLRVELETSAYKVIEEVTALLC
;
A
#
# COMPACT_ATOMS: atom_id res chain seq x y z
N MET A 1 -0.38 -6.15 23.04
CA MET A 1 -0.14 -7.59 22.78
C MET A 1 1.22 -8.11 23.22
N LYS A 2 2.36 -7.43 22.97
CA LYS A 2 3.71 -7.92 23.34
C LYS A 2 3.89 -8.28 24.84
N THR A 3 3.24 -7.55 25.74
CA THR A 3 3.31 -7.77 27.19
C THR A 3 2.52 -8.99 27.66
N TRP A 4 1.42 -9.32 26.98
CA TRP A 4 0.60 -10.49 27.29
C TRP A 4 1.32 -11.79 26.89
N PHE A 5 1.92 -11.82 25.69
CA PHE A 5 2.73 -12.95 25.22
C PHE A 5 3.95 -13.22 26.12
N LYS A 6 4.65 -12.18 26.59
CA LYS A 6 5.74 -12.34 27.56
C LYS A 6 5.27 -12.94 28.88
N LYS A 7 4.16 -12.45 29.44
CA LYS A 7 3.61 -12.97 30.71
C LYS A 7 3.13 -14.42 30.58
N PHE A 8 2.50 -14.75 29.45
CA PHE A 8 2.03 -16.11 29.19
C PHE A 8 3.20 -17.09 28.98
N GLY A 9 4.23 -16.71 28.22
CA GLY A 9 5.44 -17.52 28.02
C GLY A 9 6.22 -17.77 29.31
N ILE A 10 6.33 -16.75 30.19
CA ILE A 10 6.94 -16.91 31.52
C ILE A 10 6.11 -17.87 32.39
N GLY A 11 4.78 -17.81 32.31
CA GLY A 11 3.88 -18.72 33.02
C GLY A 11 4.05 -20.18 32.60
N ILE A 12 4.18 -20.46 31.29
CA ILE A 12 4.45 -21.80 30.76
C ILE A 12 5.83 -22.30 31.23
N LEU A 13 6.86 -21.46 31.15
CA LEU A 13 8.21 -21.82 31.61
C LEU A 13 8.26 -22.13 33.11
N LEU A 14 7.56 -21.34 33.94
CA LEU A 14 7.44 -21.61 35.37
C LEU A 14 6.66 -22.90 35.66
N GLY A 15 5.56 -23.14 34.95
CA GLY A 15 4.79 -24.38 35.07
C GLY A 15 5.63 -25.60 34.71
N LEU A 16 6.42 -25.51 33.64
CA LEU A 16 7.34 -26.57 33.23
C LEU A 16 8.44 -26.81 34.24
N ALA A 17 9.05 -25.75 34.77
CA ALA A 17 10.07 -25.86 35.81
C ALA A 17 9.54 -26.59 37.05
N VAL A 18 8.30 -26.29 37.47
CA VAL A 18 7.65 -26.94 38.62
C VAL A 18 7.36 -28.42 38.35
N ILE A 19 6.88 -28.76 37.15
CA ILE A 19 6.62 -30.16 36.77
C ILE A 19 7.94 -30.95 36.68
N PHE A 20 8.99 -30.34 36.16
CA PHE A 20 10.31 -30.97 36.06
C PHE A 20 10.92 -31.21 37.45
N LEU A 21 10.82 -30.22 38.35
CA LEU A 21 11.25 -30.32 39.74
C LEU A 21 10.49 -31.40 40.50
N SER A 22 9.16 -31.50 40.32
CA SER A 22 8.34 -32.50 41.01
C SER A 22 8.59 -33.91 40.48
N ALA A 23 8.76 -34.09 39.17
CA ALA A 23 9.16 -35.36 38.57
C ALA A 23 10.55 -35.81 39.02
N TRP A 24 11.51 -34.87 39.11
CA TRP A 24 12.85 -35.15 39.62
C TRP A 24 12.83 -35.57 41.10
N LEU A 25 12.09 -34.85 41.95
CA LEU A 25 11.88 -35.21 43.35
C LEU A 25 11.25 -36.60 43.50
N ALA A 26 10.19 -36.90 42.75
CA ALA A 26 9.53 -38.21 42.79
C ALA A 26 10.47 -39.35 42.35
N TYR A 27 11.27 -39.11 41.30
CA TYR A 27 12.26 -40.07 40.81
C TYR A 27 13.36 -40.36 41.84
N THR A 28 13.90 -39.33 42.51
CA THR A 28 14.92 -39.51 43.56
C THR A 28 14.37 -40.31 44.75
N ILE A 29 13.12 -40.09 45.15
CA ILE A 29 12.44 -40.85 46.22
C ILE A 29 12.21 -42.31 45.81
N ALA A 30 11.83 -42.57 44.55
CA ALA A 30 11.60 -43.92 44.04
C ALA A 30 12.90 -44.75 43.98
N ILE A 31 14.01 -44.12 43.56
CA ILE A 31 15.35 -44.75 43.60
C ILE A 31 15.76 -45.05 45.04
N LEU A 32 15.57 -44.10 45.95
CA LEU A 32 15.90 -44.29 47.38
C LEU A 32 15.12 -45.46 48.01
N LYS A 33 13.91 -45.73 47.53
CA LYS A 33 13.08 -46.87 47.98
C LYS A 33 13.33 -48.17 47.20
N SER A 34 14.22 -48.17 46.20
CA SER A 34 14.60 -49.34 45.39
C SER A 34 13.43 -50.06 44.71
N ASP A 35 12.39 -49.32 44.29
CA ASP A 35 11.24 -49.90 43.58
C ASP A 35 11.32 -49.66 42.05
N PRO A 36 11.75 -50.68 41.27
CA PRO A 36 12.02 -50.51 39.84
C PRO A 36 10.75 -50.33 38.99
N GLN A 37 9.58 -50.76 39.48
CA GLN A 37 8.31 -50.57 38.76
C GLN A 37 7.82 -49.12 38.85
N LEU A 38 8.02 -48.45 40.00
CA LEU A 38 7.73 -47.02 40.12
C LEU A 38 8.68 -46.19 39.25
N ALA A 39 9.98 -46.54 39.22
CA ALA A 39 10.96 -45.81 38.43
C ALA A 39 10.62 -45.81 36.92
N SER A 40 10.17 -46.95 36.37
CA SER A 40 9.78 -47.03 34.94
C SER A 40 8.49 -46.27 34.63
N ALA A 41 7.50 -46.28 35.54
CA ALA A 41 6.28 -45.49 35.41
C ALA A 41 6.56 -43.98 35.41
N TYR A 42 7.48 -43.51 36.26
CA TYR A 42 7.88 -42.09 36.27
C TYR A 42 8.57 -41.66 34.97
N VAL A 43 9.44 -42.51 34.41
CA VAL A 43 10.07 -42.23 33.11
C VAL A 43 9.02 -42.12 32.01
N ALA A 44 8.04 -43.03 31.97
CA ALA A 44 6.95 -43.01 30.99
C ALA A 44 6.05 -41.76 31.09
N VAL A 45 5.72 -41.33 32.31
CA VAL A 45 4.97 -40.09 32.54
C VAL A 45 5.80 -38.86 32.15
N GLY A 46 7.10 -38.86 32.47
CA GLY A 46 8.03 -37.79 32.10
C GLY A 46 8.15 -37.62 30.58
N THR A 47 8.27 -38.72 29.83
CA THR A 47 8.30 -38.67 28.35
C THR A 47 6.97 -38.22 27.76
N LEU A 48 5.83 -38.61 28.35
CA LEU A 48 4.51 -38.17 27.89
C LEU A 48 4.32 -36.66 28.10
N ILE A 49 4.72 -36.14 29.26
CA ILE A 49 4.71 -34.70 29.54
C ILE A 49 5.63 -33.95 28.56
N LEU A 50 6.85 -34.47 28.34
CA LEU A 50 7.80 -33.85 27.41
C LEU A 50 7.23 -33.80 25.99
N ALA A 51 6.64 -34.90 25.51
CA ALA A 51 6.01 -34.96 24.19
C ALA A 51 4.86 -33.95 24.06
N LEU A 52 4.02 -33.81 25.08
CA LEU A 52 2.91 -32.84 25.09
C LEU A 52 3.42 -31.39 25.03
N VAL A 53 4.49 -31.10 25.76
CA VAL A 53 5.13 -29.78 25.77
C VAL A 53 5.75 -29.47 24.41
N THR A 54 6.46 -30.41 23.81
CA THR A 54 7.03 -30.26 22.46
C THR A 54 5.92 -30.03 21.43
N ALA A 55 4.81 -30.76 21.50
CA ALA A 55 3.66 -30.57 20.62
C ALA A 55 3.03 -29.18 20.77
N LEU A 56 2.85 -28.70 22.00
CA LEU A 56 2.35 -27.35 22.27
C LEU A 56 3.30 -26.27 21.74
N LEU A 57 4.61 -26.41 21.97
CA LEU A 57 5.61 -25.48 21.44
C LEU A 57 5.59 -25.44 19.91
N ALA A 58 5.53 -26.59 19.24
CA ALA A 58 5.44 -26.67 17.79
C ALA A 58 4.18 -25.95 17.26
N LEU A 59 3.04 -26.14 17.92
CA LEU A 59 1.79 -25.46 17.57
C LEU A 59 1.89 -23.93 17.77
N PHE A 60 2.48 -23.48 18.88
CA PHE A 60 2.71 -22.05 19.13
C PHE A 60 3.68 -21.43 18.11
N THR A 61 4.75 -22.13 17.75
CA THR A 61 5.69 -21.68 16.72
C THR A 61 4.99 -21.56 15.38
N TRP A 62 4.17 -22.54 14.99
CA TRP A 62 3.40 -22.49 13.75
C TRP A 62 2.42 -21.30 13.73
N LEU A 63 1.63 -21.11 14.79
CA LEU A 63 0.73 -19.95 14.91
C LEU A 63 1.49 -18.61 14.87
N SER A 64 2.69 -18.56 15.48
CA SER A 64 3.52 -17.37 15.46
C SER A 64 4.08 -17.06 14.08
N ILE A 65 4.47 -18.08 13.30
CA ILE A 65 4.95 -17.91 11.91
C ILE A 65 3.80 -17.42 11.04
N ARG A 66 2.65 -18.11 11.09
CA ARG A 66 1.47 -17.73 10.30
C ARG A 66 0.98 -16.32 10.59
N SER A 67 0.92 -15.93 11.86
CA SER A 67 0.55 -14.56 12.24
C SER A 67 1.62 -13.51 11.88
N GLY A 68 2.86 -13.92 11.64
CA GLY A 68 3.92 -13.08 11.09
C GLY A 68 3.71 -12.81 9.60
N GLU A 69 3.46 -13.86 8.82
CA GLU A 69 3.18 -13.78 7.38
C GLU A 69 1.94 -12.91 7.10
N GLU A 70 0.83 -13.15 7.79
CA GLU A 70 -0.40 -12.35 7.64
C GLU A 70 -0.23 -10.87 8.04
N ARG A 71 0.78 -10.54 8.87
CA ARG A 71 1.12 -9.15 9.21
C ARG A 71 2.01 -8.53 8.14
N GLU A 72 2.94 -9.30 7.60
CA GLU A 72 3.82 -8.83 6.53
C GLU A 72 3.04 -8.57 5.24
N GLU A 73 2.09 -9.44 4.90
CA GLU A 73 1.17 -9.26 3.77
C GLU A 73 0.33 -7.98 3.94
N ARG A 74 -0.32 -7.80 5.10
CA ARG A 74 -1.07 -6.56 5.38
C ARG A 74 -0.20 -5.31 5.33
N ASN A 75 0.99 -5.35 5.91
CA ASN A 75 1.93 -4.21 5.85
C ASN A 75 2.35 -3.90 4.41
N ARG A 76 2.48 -4.92 3.56
CA ARG A 76 2.79 -4.76 2.14
C ARG A 76 1.61 -4.14 1.39
N GLU A 77 0.40 -4.64 1.62
CA GLU A 77 -0.83 -4.09 1.03
C GLU A 77 -1.03 -2.63 1.43
N GLU A 78 -0.91 -2.30 2.72
CA GLU A 78 -1.00 -0.93 3.22
C GLU A 78 0.04 0.01 2.56
N ARG A 79 1.27 -0.49 2.33
CA ARG A 79 2.31 0.29 1.64
C ARG A 79 1.92 0.58 0.19
N LEU A 80 1.44 -0.43 -0.52
CA LEU A 80 1.02 -0.30 -1.92
C LEU A 80 -0.20 0.63 -2.06
N LEU A 81 -1.15 0.56 -1.12
CA LEU A 81 -2.28 1.48 -1.04
C LEU A 81 -1.82 2.93 -0.81
N LYS A 82 -0.85 3.15 0.07
CA LYS A 82 -0.26 4.49 0.27
C LYS A 82 0.41 5.03 -0.98
N GLU A 83 1.12 4.19 -1.73
CA GLU A 83 1.72 4.60 -3.01
C GLU A 83 0.66 5.04 -4.04
N ILE A 84 -0.52 4.40 -4.06
CA ILE A 84 -1.66 4.82 -4.89
C ILE A 84 -2.21 6.17 -4.40
N ILE A 85 -2.37 6.36 -3.09
CA ILE A 85 -2.81 7.66 -2.52
C ILE A 85 -1.82 8.76 -2.89
N GLU A 86 -0.52 8.56 -2.69
CA GLU A 86 0.51 9.56 -3.00
C GLU A 86 0.48 9.92 -4.48
N TRP A 87 0.32 8.94 -5.37
CA TRP A 87 0.16 9.20 -6.80
C TRP A 87 -1.13 9.96 -7.13
N ALA A 88 -2.26 9.62 -6.51
CA ALA A 88 -3.52 10.35 -6.70
C ALA A 88 -3.44 11.78 -6.15
N GLN A 89 -2.75 11.98 -5.02
CA GLN A 89 -2.45 13.29 -4.46
C GLN A 89 -1.51 14.10 -5.33
N ASP A 90 -0.49 13.48 -5.94
CA ASP A 90 0.37 14.13 -6.93
C ASP A 90 -0.46 14.63 -8.12
N ILE A 91 -1.54 13.96 -8.50
CA ILE A 91 -2.47 14.39 -9.56
C ILE A 91 -3.39 15.51 -9.07
N ALA A 92 -4.06 15.33 -7.93
CA ALA A 92 -5.00 16.29 -7.37
C ALA A 92 -4.31 17.60 -6.96
N GLY A 93 -3.11 17.46 -6.38
CA GLY A 93 -2.24 18.53 -5.94
C GLY A 93 -1.18 18.88 -6.97
N CYS A 94 -1.24 18.34 -8.20
CA CYS A 94 -0.35 18.71 -9.29
C CYS A 94 -0.42 20.23 -9.40
N ASN A 95 0.59 20.89 -8.85
CA ASN A 95 0.57 22.29 -8.49
C ASN A 95 0.42 23.07 -9.81
N MET A 96 -0.82 23.39 -10.18
CA MET A 96 -1.18 24.07 -11.42
C MET A 96 -0.85 25.55 -11.28
N THR A 97 0.39 25.87 -10.91
CA THR A 97 0.95 27.22 -10.92
C THR A 97 0.87 27.82 -12.32
N VAL A 98 0.76 26.97 -13.33
CA VAL A 98 0.39 27.33 -14.69
C VAL A 98 -1.10 27.08 -14.85
N ASN A 99 -1.93 28.12 -14.68
CA ASN A 99 -3.32 28.06 -15.08
C ASN A 99 -3.36 28.13 -16.62
N PRO A 100 -3.84 27.12 -17.36
CA PRO A 100 -3.98 27.23 -18.81
C PRO A 100 -4.83 28.44 -19.22
N GLU A 101 -5.74 28.90 -18.36
CA GLU A 101 -6.52 30.11 -18.59
C GLU A 101 -5.65 31.37 -18.63
N SER A 102 -4.50 31.42 -17.94
CA SER A 102 -3.56 32.54 -18.07
C SER A 102 -2.89 32.60 -19.44
N VAL A 103 -3.02 31.54 -20.24
CA VAL A 103 -2.58 31.47 -21.64
C VAL A 103 -3.66 32.00 -22.59
N THR A 104 -4.90 32.22 -22.15
CA THR A 104 -5.98 32.74 -23.04
C THR A 104 -5.88 34.23 -23.34
N GLN A 105 -5.03 34.98 -22.64
CA GLN A 105 -4.86 36.43 -22.85
C GLN A 105 -4.04 36.80 -24.10
N ILE A 106 -3.84 35.88 -25.05
CA ILE A 106 -2.99 36.08 -26.23
C ILE A 106 -3.70 36.98 -27.27
N ALA A 107 -3.68 38.28 -26.97
CA ALA A 107 -3.47 39.36 -27.92
C ALA A 107 -2.00 39.83 -27.87
N GLY A 108 -1.10 38.93 -27.46
CA GLY A 108 0.28 39.22 -27.10
C GLY A 108 1.27 39.29 -28.24
N SER A 109 2.36 40.04 -28.01
CA SER A 109 3.55 40.09 -28.87
C SER A 109 4.19 38.70 -29.07
N GLN A 110 5.04 38.53 -30.09
CA GLN A 110 5.69 37.23 -30.36
C GLN A 110 6.44 36.67 -29.14
N GLY A 111 7.06 37.53 -28.32
CA GLY A 111 7.75 37.11 -27.09
C GLY A 111 6.82 36.52 -26.01
N GLU A 112 5.56 36.99 -25.91
CA GLU A 112 4.60 36.43 -24.96
C GLU A 112 4.15 35.02 -25.38
N ARG A 113 3.99 34.78 -26.69
CA ARG A 113 3.67 33.45 -27.21
C ARG A 113 4.78 32.44 -26.94
N GLU A 114 6.03 32.83 -27.15
CA GLU A 114 7.21 32.00 -26.87
C GLU A 114 7.31 31.64 -25.38
N TYR A 115 7.05 32.61 -24.50
CA TYR A 115 6.97 32.36 -23.05
C TYR A 115 5.87 31.36 -22.70
N HIS A 116 4.63 31.57 -23.16
CA HIS A 116 3.52 30.66 -22.87
C HIS A 116 3.73 29.26 -23.45
N HIS A 117 4.35 29.15 -24.62
CA HIS A 117 4.72 27.86 -25.19
C HIS A 117 5.72 27.12 -24.29
N ALA A 118 6.80 27.79 -23.84
CA ALA A 118 7.77 27.19 -22.93
C ALA A 118 7.13 26.71 -21.62
N VAL A 119 6.23 27.52 -21.05
CA VAL A 119 5.49 27.21 -19.82
C VAL A 119 4.60 25.96 -20.00
N LEU A 120 3.86 25.86 -21.11
CA LEU A 120 3.04 24.68 -21.38
C LEU A 120 3.87 23.42 -21.68
N CYS A 121 5.03 23.55 -22.33
CA CYS A 121 5.96 22.44 -22.52
C CYS A 121 6.51 21.93 -21.19
N GLU A 122 6.89 22.82 -20.28
CA GLU A 122 7.35 22.42 -18.94
C GLU A 122 6.23 21.70 -18.18
N PHE A 123 5.01 22.22 -18.24
CA PHE A 123 3.85 21.59 -17.62
C PHE A 123 3.55 20.20 -18.20
N ALA A 124 3.60 20.04 -19.53
CA ALA A 124 3.43 18.75 -20.19
C ALA A 124 4.49 17.73 -19.74
N ASN A 125 5.75 18.15 -19.58
CA ASN A 125 6.82 17.26 -19.08
C ASN A 125 6.56 16.78 -17.64
N ARG A 126 6.04 17.66 -16.77
CA ARG A 126 5.65 17.26 -15.40
C ARG A 126 4.51 16.25 -15.42
N LEU A 127 3.48 16.45 -16.25
CA LEU A 127 2.39 15.48 -16.39
C LEU A 127 2.88 14.14 -16.96
N GLN A 128 3.85 14.15 -17.89
CA GLN A 128 4.46 12.91 -18.39
C GLN A 128 5.23 12.15 -17.30
N ALA A 129 5.89 12.85 -16.36
CA ALA A 129 6.52 12.20 -15.22
C ALA A 129 5.48 11.50 -14.31
N ILE A 130 4.33 12.15 -14.07
CA ILE A 130 3.20 11.56 -13.33
C ILE A 130 2.61 10.36 -14.08
N ARG A 131 2.53 10.43 -15.41
CA ARG A 131 2.13 9.30 -16.27
C ARG A 131 3.05 8.08 -16.09
N GLY A 132 4.35 8.27 -15.83
CA GLY A 132 5.26 7.16 -15.53
C GLY A 132 4.80 6.31 -14.34
N LYS A 133 4.20 6.94 -13.32
CA LYS A 133 3.67 6.26 -12.12
C LYS A 133 2.34 5.54 -12.36
N SER A 134 1.61 5.85 -13.44
CA SER A 134 0.28 5.27 -13.71
C SER A 134 0.32 3.79 -14.05
N LEU A 135 1.36 3.34 -14.76
CA LEU A 135 1.59 1.93 -15.07
C LEU A 135 1.83 1.12 -13.80
N TYR A 136 2.55 1.71 -12.84
CA TYR A 136 2.81 1.10 -11.56
C TYR A 136 1.52 0.99 -10.72
N ALA A 137 0.73 2.08 -10.61
CA ALA A 137 -0.57 2.06 -9.94
C ALA A 137 -1.52 1.00 -10.54
N LYS A 138 -1.59 0.91 -11.87
CA LYS A 138 -2.37 -0.12 -12.57
C LYS A 138 -1.88 -1.53 -12.26
N SER A 139 -0.56 -1.74 -12.19
CA SER A 139 0.02 -3.05 -11.87
C SER A 139 -0.32 -3.51 -10.46
N ILE A 140 -0.37 -2.57 -9.50
CA ILE A 140 -0.79 -2.84 -8.12
C ILE A 140 -2.24 -3.27 -8.10
N THR A 141 -3.15 -2.47 -8.67
CA THR A 141 -4.61 -2.76 -8.62
C THR A 141 -5.01 -3.98 -9.44
N SER A 142 -4.20 -4.38 -10.41
CA SER A 142 -4.44 -5.59 -11.22
C SER A 142 -3.82 -6.86 -10.61
N SER A 143 -3.08 -6.75 -9.51
CA SER A 143 -2.44 -7.89 -8.86
C SER A 143 -3.43 -8.75 -8.08
N GLU A 144 -3.07 -10.02 -7.81
CA GLU A 144 -3.94 -10.96 -7.08
C GLU A 144 -4.40 -10.41 -5.72
N ALA A 145 -3.50 -9.73 -5.01
CA ALA A 145 -3.77 -9.12 -3.71
C ALA A 145 -4.89 -8.07 -3.75
N PHE A 146 -5.09 -7.41 -4.90
CA PHE A 146 -6.07 -6.35 -5.05
C PHE A 146 -7.30 -6.71 -5.89
N LYS A 147 -7.39 -7.96 -6.39
CA LYS A 147 -8.55 -8.41 -7.18
C LYS A 147 -9.89 -8.26 -6.47
N GLN A 148 -9.90 -8.36 -5.15
CA GLN A 148 -11.09 -8.18 -4.33
C GLN A 148 -11.60 -6.72 -4.28
N TYR A 149 -10.78 -5.75 -4.69
CA TYR A 149 -11.11 -4.32 -4.69
C TYR A 149 -11.45 -3.83 -6.10
N GLU A 150 -12.51 -4.39 -6.70
CA GLU A 150 -12.93 -4.08 -8.07
C GLU A 150 -13.19 -2.58 -8.29
N ASN A 151 -13.83 -1.91 -7.32
CA ASN A 151 -14.09 -0.47 -7.38
C ASN A 151 -12.80 0.35 -7.48
N LEU A 152 -11.78 0.01 -6.69
CA LEU A 152 -10.48 0.68 -6.73
C LEU A 152 -9.82 0.52 -8.10
N ASN A 153 -9.89 -0.69 -8.67
CA ASN A 153 -9.34 -0.94 -10.00
C ASN A 153 -10.05 -0.11 -11.08
N ILE A 154 -11.38 -0.01 -11.02
CA ILE A 154 -12.18 0.82 -11.94
C ILE A 154 -11.80 2.30 -11.78
N SER A 155 -11.70 2.79 -10.54
CA SER A 155 -11.38 4.19 -10.27
C SER A 155 -9.96 4.56 -10.68
N VAL A 156 -8.98 3.68 -10.45
CA VAL A 156 -7.61 3.87 -10.94
C VAL A 156 -7.58 3.88 -12.47
N ALA A 157 -8.27 2.95 -13.13
CA ALA A 157 -8.34 2.92 -14.59
C ALA A 157 -8.98 4.20 -15.19
N ASP A 158 -10.04 4.71 -14.56
CA ASP A 158 -10.68 5.98 -14.94
C ASP A 158 -9.74 7.17 -14.75
N LEU A 159 -9.04 7.23 -13.61
CA LEU A 159 -8.06 8.28 -13.32
C LEU A 159 -6.93 8.30 -14.36
N ILE A 160 -6.41 7.13 -14.76
CA ILE A 160 -5.40 7.01 -15.81
C ILE A 160 -5.94 7.54 -17.15
N LYS A 161 -7.16 7.13 -17.53
CA LYS A 161 -7.80 7.57 -18.77
C LYS A 161 -7.95 9.09 -18.82
N LYS A 162 -8.39 9.70 -17.73
CA LYS A 162 -8.55 11.16 -17.61
C LYS A 162 -7.20 11.88 -17.65
N LEU A 163 -6.17 11.32 -17.02
CA LEU A 163 -4.82 11.87 -17.05
C LEU A 163 -4.29 11.90 -18.49
N GLU A 164 -4.48 10.82 -19.25
CA GLU A 164 -4.06 10.75 -20.66
C GLU A 164 -4.83 11.75 -21.55
N ALA A 165 -6.14 11.89 -21.32
CA ALA A 165 -6.95 12.88 -22.03
C ALA A 165 -6.47 14.31 -21.75
N TYR A 166 -6.15 14.61 -20.49
CA TYR A 166 -5.65 15.92 -20.07
C TYR A 166 -4.27 16.22 -20.68
N ILE A 167 -3.32 15.28 -20.61
CA ILE A 167 -2.00 15.41 -21.25
C ILE A 167 -2.15 15.70 -22.74
N LYS A 168 -3.03 14.98 -23.43
CA LYS A 168 -3.27 15.17 -24.86
C LYS A 168 -3.81 16.57 -25.17
N SER A 169 -4.67 17.11 -24.32
CA SER A 169 -5.23 18.46 -24.50
C SER A 169 -4.15 19.54 -24.32
N ILE A 170 -3.31 19.41 -23.28
CA ILE A 170 -2.17 20.31 -23.05
C ILE A 170 -1.17 20.29 -24.22
N LEU A 171 -0.85 19.10 -24.75
CA LEU A 171 -0.01 18.98 -25.94
C LEU A 171 -0.67 19.61 -27.17
N GLY A 172 -2.00 19.54 -27.29
CA GLY A 172 -2.76 20.26 -28.31
C GLY A 172 -2.55 21.78 -28.21
N CYS A 173 -2.64 22.34 -27.00
CA CYS A 173 -2.36 23.76 -26.76
C CYS A 173 -0.93 24.14 -27.19
N THR A 174 0.09 23.31 -26.88
CA THR A 174 1.47 23.57 -27.30
C THR A 174 1.64 23.59 -28.81
N ASP A 175 1.01 22.64 -29.54
CA ASP A 175 1.11 22.56 -31.00
C ASP A 175 0.43 23.75 -31.68
N ILE A 176 -0.73 24.20 -31.16
CA ILE A 176 -1.42 25.40 -31.66
C ILE A 176 -0.55 26.64 -31.48
N LEU A 177 0.10 26.81 -30.33
CA LEU A 177 1.02 27.92 -30.08
C LEU A 177 2.24 27.88 -31.00
N TYR A 178 2.88 26.71 -31.11
CA TYR A 178 4.07 26.52 -31.93
C TYR A 178 3.82 26.87 -33.41
N ARG A 179 2.66 26.51 -33.93
CA ARG A 179 2.28 26.75 -35.33
C ARG A 179 1.71 28.15 -35.59
N ASN A 180 1.68 29.04 -34.60
CA ASN A 180 0.97 30.32 -34.68
C ASN A 180 -0.50 30.15 -35.10
N GLY A 181 -1.16 29.12 -34.57
CA GLY A 181 -2.55 28.81 -34.85
C GLY A 181 -3.51 29.93 -34.44
N LYS A 182 -4.76 29.84 -34.90
CA LYS A 182 -5.78 30.86 -34.61
C LYS A 182 -6.07 30.88 -33.11
N SER A 183 -6.18 32.08 -32.55
CA SER A 183 -6.54 32.30 -31.14
C SER A 183 -7.86 31.59 -30.76
N SER A 184 -8.81 31.49 -31.69
CA SER A 184 -10.07 30.75 -31.50
C SER A 184 -9.87 29.26 -31.23
N ASP A 185 -8.87 28.63 -31.84
CA ASP A 185 -8.61 27.20 -31.70
C ASP A 185 -7.89 26.92 -30.38
N LEU A 186 -6.95 27.80 -30.00
CA LEU A 186 -6.28 27.74 -28.71
C LEU A 186 -7.28 27.88 -27.55
N ARG A 187 -8.22 28.82 -27.66
CA ARG A 187 -9.24 29.04 -26.63
C ARG A 187 -10.12 27.80 -26.43
N LYS A 188 -10.57 27.18 -27.52
CA LYS A 188 -11.36 25.93 -27.44
C LYS A 188 -10.60 24.80 -26.76
N GLU A 189 -9.30 24.66 -27.05
CA GLU A 189 -8.49 23.60 -26.45
C GLU A 189 -8.17 23.88 -24.96
N ILE A 190 -8.03 25.15 -24.58
CA ILE A 190 -7.90 25.57 -23.18
C ILE A 190 -9.20 25.32 -22.40
N ASP A 191 -10.36 25.70 -22.94
CA ASP A 191 -11.65 25.44 -22.29
C ASP A 191 -11.87 23.94 -22.06
N LYS A 192 -11.50 23.12 -23.06
CA LYS A 192 -11.51 21.66 -22.96
C LYS A 192 -10.53 21.14 -21.91
N SER A 193 -9.31 21.70 -21.84
CA SER A 193 -8.32 21.38 -20.81
C SER A 193 -8.85 21.70 -19.41
N GLY A 194 -9.55 22.83 -19.24
CA GLY A 194 -10.18 23.23 -17.98
C GLY A 194 -11.21 22.21 -17.49
N ASN A 195 -12.09 21.75 -18.37
CA ASN A 195 -13.07 20.71 -18.02
C ASN A 195 -12.39 19.38 -17.65
N LEU A 196 -11.41 18.96 -18.45
CA LEU A 196 -10.66 17.72 -18.19
C LEU A 196 -9.88 17.78 -16.87
N ARG A 197 -9.37 18.96 -16.49
CA ARG A 197 -8.73 19.16 -15.18
C ARG A 197 -9.71 18.87 -14.05
N VAL A 198 -10.91 19.44 -14.08
CA VAL A 198 -11.92 19.26 -13.01
C VAL A 198 -12.31 17.78 -12.92
N GLU A 199 -12.52 17.13 -14.06
CA GLU A 199 -12.81 15.69 -14.11
C GLU A 199 -11.66 14.84 -13.55
N LEU A 200 -10.42 15.23 -13.83
CA LEU A 200 -9.20 14.56 -13.35
C LEU A 200 -9.05 14.70 -11.84
N GLU A 201 -9.19 15.91 -11.31
CA GLU A 201 -9.17 16.19 -9.86
C GLU A 201 -10.26 15.39 -9.14
N THR A 202 -11.49 15.36 -9.71
CA THR A 202 -12.61 14.60 -9.14
C THR A 202 -12.30 13.10 -9.07
N SER A 203 -11.73 12.51 -10.13
CA SER A 203 -11.34 11.09 -10.11
C SER A 203 -10.17 10.81 -9.17
N ALA A 204 -9.24 11.76 -9.02
CA ALA A 204 -8.16 11.62 -8.06
C ALA A 204 -8.68 11.57 -6.62
N TYR A 205 -9.61 12.46 -6.25
CA TYR A 205 -10.25 12.42 -4.94
C TYR A 205 -11.05 11.14 -4.71
N LYS A 206 -11.74 10.61 -5.72
CA LYS A 206 -12.44 9.34 -5.63
C LYS A 206 -11.50 8.18 -5.29
N VAL A 207 -10.34 8.11 -5.96
CA VAL A 207 -9.31 7.09 -5.63
C VAL A 207 -8.80 7.26 -4.20
N ILE A 208 -8.54 8.50 -3.76
CA ILE A 208 -8.09 8.78 -2.39
C ILE A 208 -9.13 8.31 -1.37
N GLU A 209 -10.41 8.62 -1.59
CA GLU A 209 -11.51 8.21 -0.72
C GLU A 209 -11.63 6.68 -0.65
N GLU A 210 -11.63 6.01 -1.79
CA GLU A 210 -11.71 4.55 -1.85
C GLU A 210 -10.54 3.88 -1.13
N VAL A 211 -9.31 4.35 -1.34
CA VAL A 211 -8.15 3.79 -0.63
C VAL A 211 -8.20 4.10 0.87
N THR A 212 -8.65 5.29 1.25
CA THR A 212 -8.78 5.66 2.67
C THR A 212 -9.80 4.76 3.37
N ALA A 213 -10.90 4.41 2.70
CA ALA A 213 -11.89 3.48 3.22
C ALA A 213 -11.35 2.06 3.39
N LEU A 214 -10.33 1.66 2.63
CA LEU A 214 -9.67 0.35 2.77
C LEU A 214 -8.63 0.30 3.90
N LEU A 215 -8.13 1.47 4.33
CA LEU A 215 -7.13 1.59 5.39
C LEU A 215 -7.75 1.80 6.78
N CYS A 216 -9.05 2.10 6.88
CA CYS A 216 -9.78 2.33 8.13
C CYS A 216 -10.48 1.06 8.63
#